data_AF-A0A846X739-F1
#
_entry.id   AF-A0A846X739-F1
#
_cell.length_a   1.000
_cell.length_b   1.000
_cell.length_c   1.000
_cell.angle_alpha   90.00
_cell.angle_beta   90.00
_cell.angle_gamma   90.00
#
_symmetry.space_group_name_H-M   'P 1'
#
loop_
_entity.id
_entity.type
_entity.pdbx_description
1 polymer ?
#
loop_
_entity_poly.entity_id
_entity_poly.type
_entity_poly.pdbx_seq_one_letter_code
_entity_poly.pdbx_strand_id
1 'polypeptide(L)'
;MDIPGARSVTLVDGASGLAVAGAGRHELVDQHEDAATTTDVVRAVLDCPALATGAEDITEIIVCGDGGYHLIDLVRGDFEGRLFVHALFDEDSGNLAMARFRLRDILADLAGDGHEAEPAPAGRGVEPAEGGYGN
;
A
#
# COMPACT_ATOMS: atom_id res chain seq x y z
N MET A 1 -14.57 -3.17 -3.74
CA MET A 1 -13.13 -3.20 -4.07
C MET A 1 -12.99 -2.57 -5.43
N ASP A 2 -12.17 -1.53 -5.53
CA ASP A 2 -12.11 -0.66 -6.71
C ASP A 2 -10.99 -1.04 -7.69
N ILE A 3 -10.20 -2.06 -7.35
CA ILE A 3 -9.19 -2.63 -8.23
C ILE A 3 -9.80 -3.83 -8.98
N PRO A 4 -9.83 -3.83 -10.32
CA PRO A 4 -10.33 -4.97 -11.10
C PRO A 4 -9.63 -6.28 -10.74
N GLY A 5 -10.42 -7.35 -10.63
CA GLY A 5 -9.95 -8.68 -10.23
C GLY A 5 -9.66 -8.86 -8.74
N ALA A 6 -9.71 -7.82 -7.90
CA ALA A 6 -9.50 -7.99 -6.46
C ALA A 6 -10.64 -8.81 -5.83
N ARG A 7 -10.27 -9.90 -5.15
CA ARG A 7 -11.17 -10.84 -4.45
C ARG A 7 -11.17 -10.67 -2.94
N SER A 8 -10.00 -10.47 -2.36
CA SER A 8 -9.85 -10.14 -0.94
C SER A 8 -8.61 -9.30 -0.72
N VAL A 9 -8.62 -8.60 0.42
CA VAL A 9 -7.47 -7.86 0.93
C VAL A 9 -7.44 -7.95 2.45
N THR A 10 -6.26 -8.18 3.00
CA THR A 10 -5.97 -8.17 4.43
C THR A 10 -4.83 -7.20 4.70
N LEU A 11 -5.03 -6.26 5.62
CA LEU A 11 -3.97 -5.45 6.20
C LEU A 11 -3.45 -6.16 7.45
N VAL A 12 -2.14 -6.38 7.54
CA VAL A 12 -1.53 -7.26 8.53
C VAL A 12 -0.43 -6.53 9.30
N ASP A 13 -0.48 -6.60 10.63
CA ASP A 13 0.67 -6.26 11.47
C ASP A 13 1.65 -7.43 11.47
N GLY A 14 2.74 -7.31 10.71
CA GLY A 14 3.75 -8.37 10.59
C GLY A 14 4.58 -8.62 11.86
N ALA A 15 4.49 -7.77 12.88
CA ALA A 15 5.09 -8.06 14.18
C ALA A 15 4.28 -9.12 14.95
N SER A 16 2.95 -8.93 15.03
CA SER A 16 2.06 -9.84 15.76
C SER A 16 1.49 -10.98 14.91
N GLY A 17 1.45 -10.82 13.58
CA GLY A 17 0.76 -11.72 12.66
C GLY A 17 -0.77 -11.56 12.67
N LEU A 18 -1.28 -10.44 13.20
CA LEU A 18 -2.71 -10.19 13.30
C LEU A 18 -3.23 -9.35 12.12
N ALA A 19 -4.43 -9.70 11.66
CA ALA A 19 -5.19 -8.85 10.76
C ALA A 19 -5.61 -7.56 11.47
N VAL A 20 -5.19 -6.42 10.92
CA VAL A 20 -5.63 -5.08 11.31
C VAL A 20 -7.00 -4.79 10.69
N ALA A 21 -7.17 -5.16 9.42
CA ALA A 21 -8.41 -5.02 8.68
C ALA A 21 -8.49 -6.07 7.56
N GLY A 22 -9.71 -6.42 7.15
CA GLY A 22 -9.95 -7.31 6.02
C GLY A 22 -11.18 -6.89 5.23
N ALA A 23 -11.17 -7.14 3.93
CA ALA A 23 -12.29 -6.90 3.04
C ALA A 23 -12.33 -7.91 1.89
N GLY A 24 -13.54 -8.18 1.38
CA GLY A 24 -13.74 -9.10 0.27
C GLY A 24 -14.08 -10.52 0.69
N ARG A 25 -13.86 -11.48 -0.21
CA ARG A 25 -14.24 -12.89 -0.06
C ARG A 25 -13.02 -13.72 0.30
N HIS A 26 -13.01 -14.18 1.54
CA HIS A 26 -12.04 -15.11 2.11
C HIS A 26 -12.59 -16.54 1.99
N GLU A 27 -12.24 -17.25 0.91
CA GLU A 27 -12.87 -18.55 0.59
C GLU A 27 -12.22 -19.74 1.30
N LEU A 28 -10.90 -19.72 1.48
CA LEU A 28 -10.13 -20.83 2.05
C LEU A 28 -9.88 -20.67 3.55
N VAL A 29 -9.48 -19.48 3.95
CA VAL A 29 -9.09 -19.11 5.33
C VAL A 29 -9.64 -17.73 5.63
N ASP A 30 -10.05 -17.48 6.88
CA ASP A 30 -10.49 -16.15 7.27
C ASP A 30 -9.32 -15.15 7.33
N GLN A 31 -9.63 -13.86 7.46
CA GLN A 31 -8.62 -12.80 7.47
C GLN A 31 -7.54 -12.95 8.56
N HIS A 32 -7.85 -13.53 9.72
CA HIS A 32 -6.89 -13.70 10.81
C HIS A 32 -5.95 -14.88 10.54
N GLU A 33 -6.47 -15.96 9.98
CA GLU A 33 -5.64 -17.10 9.53
C GLU A 33 -4.77 -16.71 8.30
N ASP A 34 -5.33 -15.93 7.38
CA ASP A 34 -4.59 -15.32 6.26
C ASP A 34 -3.42 -14.47 6.77
N ALA A 35 -3.68 -13.57 7.72
CA ALA A 35 -2.65 -12.72 8.33
C ALA A 35 -1.53 -13.53 9.00
N ALA A 36 -1.88 -14.55 9.79
CA ALA A 36 -0.90 -15.36 10.51
C ALA A 36 0.01 -16.13 9.54
N THR A 37 -0.60 -16.80 8.54
CA THR A 37 0.14 -17.64 7.59
C THR A 37 0.97 -16.82 6.60
N THR A 38 0.45 -15.70 6.10
CA THR A 38 1.21 -14.80 5.22
C THR A 38 2.36 -14.11 5.94
N THR A 39 2.24 -13.85 7.25
CA THR A 39 3.35 -13.32 8.05
C THR A 39 4.54 -14.27 8.07
N ASP A 40 4.32 -15.58 8.15
CA ASP A 40 5.40 -16.57 8.09
C ASP A 40 6.09 -16.57 6.72
N VAL A 41 5.33 -16.40 5.63
CA VAL A 41 5.89 -16.26 4.26
C VAL A 41 6.74 -14.99 4.15
N VAL A 42 6.23 -13.85 4.61
CA VAL A 42 6.96 -12.58 4.59
C VAL A 42 8.27 -12.68 5.38
N ARG A 43 8.23 -13.28 6.58
CA ARG A 43 9.43 -13.50 7.40
C ARG A 43 10.45 -14.38 6.68
N ALA A 44 10.00 -15.50 6.12
CA ALA A 44 10.89 -16.40 5.38
C ALA A 44 11.55 -15.72 4.18
N VAL A 45 10.84 -14.83 3.47
CA VAL A 45 11.38 -14.07 2.35
C VAL A 45 12.37 -13.00 2.81
N LEU A 46 12.03 -12.22 3.84
CA LEU A 46 12.89 -11.16 4.39
C LEU A 46 14.17 -11.71 5.02
N ASP A 47 14.10 -12.89 5.64
CA ASP A 47 15.26 -13.55 6.25
C ASP A 47 16.10 -14.34 5.24
N CYS A 48 15.72 -14.37 3.95
CA CYS A 48 16.42 -15.11 2.91
C CYS A 48 17.51 -14.26 2.23
N PRO A 49 18.81 -14.52 2.48
CA PRO A 49 19.89 -13.70 1.93
C PRO A 49 20.01 -13.81 0.41
N ALA A 50 19.48 -14.87 -0.19
CA ALA A 50 19.48 -15.06 -1.64
C ALA A 50 18.50 -14.12 -2.37
N LEU A 51 17.54 -13.53 -1.65
CA LEU A 51 16.57 -12.58 -2.19
C LEU A 51 16.95 -11.12 -1.89
N ALA A 52 18.01 -10.90 -1.10
CA ALA A 52 18.52 -9.57 -0.83
C ALA A 52 19.33 -9.05 -2.02
N THR A 53 19.03 -7.84 -2.48
CA THR A 53 19.77 -7.15 -3.55
C THR A 53 20.88 -6.23 -3.02
N GLY A 54 21.29 -6.42 -1.77
CA GLY A 54 22.32 -5.63 -1.10
C GLY A 54 21.72 -4.48 -0.29
N ALA A 55 21.71 -3.27 -0.84
CA ALA A 55 21.27 -2.07 -0.13
C ALA A 55 19.79 -1.72 -0.32
N GLU A 56 19.05 -2.49 -1.12
CA GLU A 56 17.64 -2.24 -1.39
C GLU A 56 16.76 -3.22 -0.61
N ASP A 57 15.66 -2.69 -0.07
CA ASP A 57 14.66 -3.49 0.63
C ASP A 57 13.69 -4.15 -0.34
N ILE A 58 13.24 -5.37 0.02
CA ILE A 58 12.12 -6.04 -0.65
C ILE A 58 10.88 -5.15 -0.48
N THR A 59 10.11 -4.99 -1.56
CA THR A 59 8.94 -4.09 -1.59
C THR A 59 7.63 -4.84 -1.67
N GLU A 60 7.63 -5.92 -2.43
CA GLU A 60 6.46 -6.74 -2.71
C GLU A 60 6.89 -8.18 -3.00
N ILE A 61 5.96 -9.10 -2.78
CA ILE A 61 6.07 -10.52 -3.11
C ILE A 61 4.85 -10.87 -3.96
N ILE A 62 5.08 -11.55 -5.08
CA ILE A 62 4.02 -11.99 -5.99
C ILE A 62 4.00 -13.50 -6.02
N VAL A 63 2.85 -14.11 -5.73
CA VAL A 63 2.64 -15.55 -5.86
C VAL A 63 1.59 -15.79 -6.94
N CYS A 64 2.01 -16.37 -8.06
CA CYS A 64 1.13 -16.67 -9.18
C CYS A 64 0.62 -18.12 -9.09
N GLY A 65 -0.69 -18.29 -9.24
CA GLY A 65 -1.35 -19.57 -9.45
C GLY A 65 -1.94 -19.66 -10.85
N ASP A 66 -2.64 -20.76 -11.12
CA ASP A 66 -3.47 -20.90 -12.31
C ASP A 66 -4.68 -19.96 -12.25
N GLY A 67 -5.43 -19.96 -11.14
CA GLY A 67 -6.66 -19.17 -11.00
C GLY A 67 -6.48 -17.67 -10.69
N GLY A 68 -5.25 -17.15 -10.68
CA GLY A 68 -4.98 -15.77 -10.30
C GLY A 68 -3.63 -15.56 -9.61
N TYR A 69 -3.53 -14.49 -8.82
CA TYR A 69 -2.28 -14.14 -8.15
C TYR A 69 -2.52 -13.46 -6.81
N HIS A 70 -1.57 -13.67 -5.90
CA HIS A 70 -1.49 -12.99 -4.62
C HIS A 70 -0.42 -11.90 -4.70
N LEU A 71 -0.75 -10.72 -4.17
CA LEU A 71 0.18 -9.63 -3.95
C LEU A 71 0.37 -9.46 -2.44
N ILE A 72 1.61 -9.44 -1.99
CA ILE A 72 1.99 -9.09 -0.63
C ILE A 72 2.89 -7.85 -0.71
N ASP A 73 2.35 -6.68 -0.40
CA ASP A 73 3.05 -5.40 -0.47
C ASP A 73 3.43 -4.93 0.94
N LEU A 74 4.71 -4.61 1.14
CA LEU A 74 5.21 -4.07 2.40
C LEU A 74 4.92 -2.56 2.46
N VAL A 75 4.25 -2.11 3.51
CA VAL A 75 3.99 -0.69 3.72
C VAL A 75 5.27 -0.03 4.21
N ARG A 76 5.75 0.95 3.45
CA ARG A 76 6.90 1.76 3.81
C ARG A 76 6.43 2.93 4.65
N GLY A 77 6.85 3.02 5.90
CA GLY A 77 6.52 4.10 6.82
C GLY A 77 7.13 3.87 8.20
N ASP A 78 6.99 4.85 9.08
CA ASP A 78 7.51 4.81 10.46
C ASP A 78 6.64 3.94 11.39
N PHE A 79 6.30 2.73 10.94
CA PHE A 79 5.53 1.76 11.74
C PHE A 79 6.50 0.83 12.46
N GLU A 80 6.42 0.79 13.80
CA GLU A 80 7.25 -0.09 14.64
C GLU A 80 7.02 -1.59 14.31
N GLY A 81 5.82 -1.93 13.83
CA GLY A 81 5.49 -3.23 13.25
C GLY A 81 5.50 -3.14 11.74
N ARG A 82 6.23 -4.05 11.08
CA ARG A 82 6.27 -4.18 9.61
C ARG A 82 4.86 -4.47 9.08
N LEU A 83 4.12 -3.41 8.73
CA LEU A 83 2.78 -3.49 8.17
C LEU A 83 2.88 -3.97 6.73
N PHE A 84 2.02 -4.90 6.33
CA PHE A 84 1.93 -5.32 4.95
C PHE A 84 0.48 -5.59 4.55
N VAL A 85 0.21 -5.52 3.25
CA VAL A 85 -1.08 -5.86 2.67
C VAL A 85 -0.94 -7.15 1.89
N HIS A 86 -1.81 -8.11 2.16
CA HIS A 86 -2.01 -9.27 1.29
C HIS A 86 -3.31 -9.08 0.49
N ALA A 87 -3.26 -9.21 -0.82
CA ALA A 87 -4.40 -9.08 -1.70
C ALA A 87 -4.44 -10.23 -2.71
N LEU A 88 -5.62 -10.85 -2.86
CA LEU A 88 -5.87 -11.92 -3.82
C LEU A 88 -6.60 -11.37 -5.04
N PHE A 89 -6.15 -11.75 -6.23
CA PHE A 89 -6.75 -11.39 -7.49
C PHE A 89 -7.11 -12.62 -8.33
N ASP A 90 -8.22 -12.56 -9.08
CA ASP A 90 -8.52 -13.55 -10.12
C ASP A 90 -7.81 -13.29 -11.44
N GLU A 91 -7.57 -14.35 -12.20
CA GLU A 91 -6.95 -14.28 -13.53
C GLU A 91 -7.88 -13.66 -14.60
N ASP A 92 -9.20 -13.89 -14.50
CA ASP A 92 -10.16 -13.55 -15.56
C ASP A 92 -10.32 -12.04 -15.75
N SER A 93 -10.28 -11.29 -14.64
CA SER A 93 -10.49 -9.84 -14.62
C SER A 93 -9.33 -9.07 -13.98
N GLY A 94 -8.38 -9.78 -13.36
CA GLY A 94 -7.17 -9.19 -12.78
C GLY A 94 -6.15 -8.80 -13.85
N ASN A 95 -5.59 -7.62 -13.69
CA ASN A 95 -4.43 -7.17 -14.46
C ASN A 95 -3.31 -6.89 -13.47
N LEU A 96 -2.28 -7.75 -13.45
CA LEU A 96 -1.19 -7.67 -12.49
C LEU A 96 -0.49 -6.30 -12.49
N ALA A 97 -0.24 -5.73 -13.67
CA ALA A 97 0.41 -4.43 -13.77
C ALA A 97 -0.45 -3.32 -13.17
N MET A 98 -1.76 -3.32 -13.46
CA MET A 98 -2.70 -2.36 -12.88
C MET A 98 -2.87 -2.56 -11.38
N ALA A 99 -2.97 -3.81 -10.91
CA ALA A 99 -3.13 -4.14 -9.50
C ALA A 99 -1.95 -3.61 -8.68
N ARG A 100 -0.72 -3.88 -9.13
CA ARG A 100 0.50 -3.35 -8.51
C ARG A 100 0.55 -1.84 -8.52
N PHE A 101 0.22 -1.20 -9.65
CA PHE A 101 0.20 0.26 -9.74
C PHE A 101 -0.77 0.87 -8.73
N ARG A 102 -2.02 0.38 -8.70
CA ARG A 102 -3.06 0.89 -7.79
C ARG A 102 -2.74 0.62 -6.32
N LEU A 103 -2.24 -0.57 -5.98
CA LEU A 103 -1.87 -0.90 -4.61
C LEU A 103 -0.74 -0.01 -4.11
N ARG A 104 0.29 0.23 -4.91
CA ARG A 104 1.40 1.11 -4.54
C ARG A 104 0.94 2.54 -4.27
N ASP A 105 0.05 3.08 -5.10
CA ASP A 105 -0.54 4.42 -4.87
C ASP A 105 -1.32 4.45 -3.55
N ILE A 106 -2.20 3.45 -3.31
CA ILE A 106 -3.00 3.36 -2.07
C ILE A 106 -2.12 3.24 -0.82
N LEU A 107 -1.03 2.48 -0.89
CA LEU A 107 -0.14 2.28 0.25
C LEU A 107 0.75 3.48 0.53
N ALA A 108 1.13 4.24 -0.50
CA ALA A 108 1.81 5.53 -0.33
C ALA A 108 0.91 6.54 0.40
N ASP A 109 -0.37 6.60 0.03
CA ASP A 109 -1.36 7.43 0.72
C ASP A 109 -1.54 6.99 2.18
N LEU A 110 -1.58 5.67 2.44
CA LEU A 110 -1.70 5.09 3.79
C LEU A 110 -0.49 5.43 4.67
N ALA A 111 0.72 5.42 4.10
CA ALA A 111 1.96 5.72 4.80
C ALA A 111 2.12 7.19 5.20
N GLY A 112 1.29 8.08 4.66
CA GLY A 112 1.44 9.53 4.84
C GLY A 112 2.43 10.17 3.88
N ASP A 113 2.91 9.45 2.86
CA ASP A 113 3.77 9.96 1.77
C ASP A 113 2.95 10.71 0.70
N GLY A 114 1.63 10.76 0.85
CA GLY A 114 0.71 11.50 -0.01
C GLY A 114 0.99 13.00 0.04
N HIS A 115 1.46 13.53 -1.10
CA HIS A 115 1.62 14.95 -1.47
C HIS A 115 1.37 15.95 -0.32
N GLU A 116 2.43 16.41 0.33
CA GLU A 116 2.40 17.61 1.16
C GLU A 116 1.74 18.71 0.32
N ALA A 117 0.50 19.08 0.66
CA ALA A 117 -0.26 20.03 -0.14
C ALA A 117 0.57 21.31 -0.31
N GLU A 118 0.94 21.62 -1.55
CA GLU A 118 1.70 22.84 -1.87
C GLU A 118 0.99 24.03 -1.18
N PRO A 119 1.65 24.75 -0.26
CA PRO A 119 1.00 25.81 0.48
C PRO A 119 0.51 26.84 -0.52
N ALA A 120 -0.80 27.15 -0.45
CA ALA A 120 -1.46 28.09 -1.35
C ALA A 120 -0.60 29.36 -1.48
N PRO A 121 -0.35 29.85 -2.72
CA PRO A 121 0.54 30.98 -2.92
C PRO A 121 0.04 32.16 -2.09
N ALA A 122 0.93 32.67 -1.24
CA ALA A 122 0.65 33.81 -0.39
C ALA A 122 0.07 34.93 -1.26
N GLY A 123 -1.20 35.26 -1.02
CA GLY A 123 -1.94 36.25 -1.79
C GLY A 123 -1.10 37.51 -1.91
N ARG A 124 -0.81 37.90 -3.15
CA ARG A 124 -0.11 39.15 -3.46
C ARG A 124 -0.89 40.28 -2.81
N GLY A 125 -0.31 40.85 -1.74
CA GLY A 125 -0.89 41.98 -1.04
C GLY A 125 -1.25 43.06 -2.06
N VAL A 126 -2.52 43.42 -2.11
CA VAL A 126 -2.98 44.56 -2.89
C VAL A 126 -2.39 45.79 -2.22
N GLU A 127 -1.36 46.38 -2.83
CA GLU A 127 -0.82 47.66 -2.40
C GLU A 127 -1.95 48.70 -2.41
N PRO A 128 -2.14 49.48 -1.34
CA PRO A 128 -3.12 50.55 -1.34
C PRO A 128 -2.66 51.61 -2.35
N ALA A 129 -3.54 51.92 -3.32
CA ALA A 129 -3.30 53.00 -4.25
C ALA A 129 -3.25 54.32 -3.49
N GLU A 130 -2.05 54.92 -3.40
CA GLU A 130 -1.87 56.29 -2.96
C GLU A 130 -2.48 57.25 -3.99
N GLY A 131 -3.77 57.51 -3.84
CA GLY A 131 -4.51 58.54 -4.57
C GLY A 131 -4.32 59.89 -3.91
N GLY A 132 -3.19 60.55 -4.18
CA GLY A 132 -3.02 61.97 -3.92
C GLY A 132 -3.63 62.81 -5.04
N TYR A 133 -4.53 63.73 -4.70
CA TYR A 133 -4.83 65.04 -5.34
C TYR A 133 -5.72 65.77 -4.32
N GLY A 134 -5.42 66.94 -3.75
CA GLY A 134 -4.69 68.07 -4.30
C GLY A 134 -5.69 69.12 -4.80
N ASN A 135 -6.13 70.01 -3.89
CA ASN A 135 -6.97 71.22 -4.03
C ASN A 135 -8.39 71.11 -4.61
#